data_AF-A0A2S8B4B1-F1
#
_entry.id   AF-A0A2S8B4B1-F1
#
_cell.length_a   1.000
_cell.length_b   1.000
_cell.length_c   1.000
_cell.angle_alpha   90.00
_cell.angle_beta   90.00
_cell.angle_gamma   90.00
#
_symmetry.space_group_name_H-M   'P 1'
#
loop_
_entity.id
_entity.type
_entity.pdbx_description
1 polymer ?
#
loop_
_entity_poly.entity_id
_entity_poly.type
_entity_poly.pdbx_seq_one_letter_code
_entity_poly.pdbx_strand_id
1 'polypeptide(L)'
;MLIAAVTTIANGVFMLAKPLDWYVFVPTVVTTGPPNAHFIRDIGLAYLGSGLILLYAALDPVRHWRAAVVGGLWLALHGLLHIYEVAAGICGPATFWADAPAVIGQPALVIAAIAILRMRKRI
;
A
#
# COMPACT_ATOMS: atom_id res chain seq x y z
N MET A 1 1.08 -4.91 11.46
CA MET A 1 1.99 -3.79 11.11
C MET A 1 3.26 -4.27 10.43
N LEU A 2 4.07 -5.16 11.04
CA LEU A 2 5.35 -5.59 10.44
C LEU A 2 5.21 -6.17 9.03
N ILE A 3 4.24 -7.06 8.79
CA ILE A 3 3.97 -7.62 7.45
C ILE A 3 3.74 -6.49 6.45
N ALA A 4 2.79 -5.59 6.75
CA ALA A 4 2.48 -4.46 5.89
C ALA A 4 3.71 -3.56 5.65
N ALA A 5 4.50 -3.29 6.68
CA ALA A 5 5.73 -2.50 6.57
C ALA A 5 6.72 -3.15 5.58
N VAL A 6 7.04 -4.43 5.76
CA VAL A 6 8.03 -5.13 4.93
C VAL A 6 7.56 -5.25 3.48
N THR A 7 6.30 -5.63 3.23
CA THR A 7 5.79 -5.77 1.86
C THR A 7 5.68 -4.42 1.15
N THR A 8 5.29 -3.37 1.87
CA THR A 8 5.20 -2.00 1.32
C THR A 8 6.59 -1.45 0.99
N ILE A 9 7.58 -1.66 1.87
CA ILE A 9 8.99 -1.30 1.61
C ILE A 9 9.51 -2.07 0.40
N ALA A 10 9.32 -3.39 0.35
CA ALA A 10 9.80 -4.22 -0.75
C ALA A 10 9.22 -3.77 -2.10
N ASN A 11 7.91 -3.47 -2.15
CA ASN A 11 7.26 -2.95 -3.35
C ASN A 11 7.84 -1.58 -3.75
N GLY A 12 7.97 -0.65 -2.81
CA GLY A 12 8.57 0.67 -3.06
C GLY A 12 10.01 0.58 -3.58
N VAL A 13 10.84 -0.28 -2.98
CA VAL A 13 12.22 -0.52 -3.43
C VAL A 13 12.25 -1.11 -4.84
N PHE A 14 11.35 -2.05 -5.17
CA PHE A 14 11.27 -2.61 -6.52
C PHE A 14 10.92 -1.54 -7.56
N MET A 15 9.94 -0.68 -7.27
CA MET A 15 9.56 0.45 -8.12
C MET A 15 10.72 1.45 -8.33
N LEU A 16 11.53 1.69 -7.29
CA LEU A 16 12.67 2.60 -7.35
C LEU A 16 13.84 2.03 -8.16
N ALA A 17 14.19 0.78 -7.89
CA ALA A 17 15.35 0.12 -8.49
C ALA A 17 15.10 -0.28 -9.95
N LYS A 18 13.91 -0.80 -10.24
CA LYS A 18 13.58 -1.44 -11.52
C LYS A 18 12.13 -1.10 -11.95
N PRO A 19 11.80 0.17 -12.24
CA PRO A 19 10.42 0.60 -12.49
C PRO A 19 9.76 -0.08 -13.69
N LEU A 20 10.51 -0.32 -14.78
CA LEU A 20 9.95 -0.96 -15.97
C LEU A 20 9.75 -2.47 -15.76
N ASP A 21 10.63 -3.12 -14.99
CA ASP A 21 10.45 -4.52 -14.62
C ASP A 21 9.26 -4.66 -13.67
N TRP A 22 9.08 -3.73 -12.72
CA TRP A 22 7.89 -3.66 -11.87
C TRP A 22 6.60 -3.50 -12.70
N TYR A 23 6.62 -2.63 -13.70
CA TYR A 23 5.48 -2.37 -14.58
C TYR A 23 5.01 -3.63 -15.31
N VAL A 24 5.93 -4.46 -15.83
CA VAL A 24 5.57 -5.73 -16.49
C VAL A 24 5.34 -6.88 -15.52
N PHE A 25 5.89 -6.79 -14.29
CA PHE A 25 5.69 -7.79 -13.25
C PHE A 25 4.26 -7.78 -12.70
N VAL A 26 3.60 -6.62 -12.65
CA VAL A 26 2.22 -6.47 -12.20
C VAL A 26 1.29 -6.45 -13.43
N PRO A 27 0.65 -7.57 -13.81
CA PRO A 27 0.02 -7.70 -15.13
C PRO A 27 -1.12 -6.70 -15.39
N THR A 28 -1.81 -6.30 -14.32
CA THR A 28 -2.90 -5.32 -14.34
C THR A 28 -2.40 -3.92 -14.70
N VAL A 29 -1.20 -3.54 -14.26
CA VAL A 29 -0.63 -2.19 -14.50
C VAL A 29 -0.38 -1.96 -15.99
N VAL A 30 0.00 -2.99 -16.74
CA VAL A 30 0.23 -2.88 -18.19
C VAL A 30 -1.03 -2.42 -18.94
N THR A 31 -2.22 -2.69 -18.38
CA THR A 31 -3.49 -2.30 -18.98
C THR A 31 -3.85 -0.82 -18.78
N THR A 32 -3.07 -0.08 -17.98
CA THR A 32 -3.32 1.34 -17.63
C THR A 32 -2.69 2.35 -18.59
N GLY A 33 -1.99 1.89 -19.63
CA GLY A 33 -1.30 2.71 -20.62
C GLY A 33 0.22 2.65 -20.53
N PRO A 34 0.96 3.40 -21.38
CA PRO A 34 2.42 3.32 -21.46
C PRO A 34 3.12 3.70 -20.15
N PRO A 35 4.25 3.05 -19.81
CA PRO A 35 4.95 3.31 -18.56
C PRO A 35 5.62 4.68 -18.55
N ASN A 36 5.56 5.35 -17.40
CA ASN A 36 6.43 6.48 -17.09
C ASN A 36 7.33 6.12 -15.90
N ALA A 37 8.63 5.94 -16.16
CA ALA A 37 9.58 5.49 -15.15
C ALA A 37 9.83 6.52 -14.03
N HIS A 38 9.56 7.82 -14.25
CA HIS A 38 9.60 8.82 -13.19
C HIS A 38 8.39 8.66 -12.27
N PHE A 39 7.19 8.61 -12.86
CA PHE A 39 5.94 8.45 -12.13
C PHE A 39 5.91 7.16 -11.29
N ILE A 40 6.39 6.04 -11.83
CA ILE A 40 6.51 4.78 -11.06
C ILE A 40 7.40 4.96 -9.83
N ARG A 41 8.49 5.74 -9.93
CA ARG A 41 9.37 6.01 -8.79
C ARG A 41 8.73 6.93 -7.76
N ASP A 42 7.92 7.90 -8.18
CA ASP A 42 7.16 8.75 -7.26
C ASP A 42 6.19 7.91 -6.41
N ILE A 43 5.48 6.97 -7.03
CA ILE A 43 4.64 5.99 -6.34
C ILE A 43 5.50 5.10 -5.44
N GLY A 44 6.67 4.67 -5.92
CA GLY A 44 7.65 3.91 -5.15
C GLY A 44 8.12 4.62 -3.88
N LEU A 45 8.34 5.94 -3.93
CA LEU A 45 8.66 6.77 -2.76
C LEU A 45 7.49 6.83 -1.78
N ALA A 46 6.25 6.92 -2.27
CA ALA A 46 5.06 6.89 -1.42
C ALA A 46 4.92 5.54 -0.69
N TYR A 47 5.08 4.41 -1.39
CA TYR A 47 5.14 3.08 -0.77
C TYR A 47 6.29 3.00 0.24
N LEU A 48 7.51 3.36 -0.14
CA LEU A 48 8.68 3.29 0.74
C LEU A 48 8.48 4.14 2.00
N GLY A 49 8.01 5.38 1.86
CA GLY A 49 7.73 6.28 2.98
C GLY A 49 6.67 5.72 3.93
N SER A 50 5.52 5.28 3.38
CA SER A 50 4.49 4.58 4.16
C SER A 50 5.06 3.37 4.90
N GLY A 51 5.83 2.54 4.20
CA GLY A 51 6.42 1.33 4.75
C GLY A 51 7.42 1.60 5.89
N LEU A 52 8.27 2.63 5.77
CA LEU A 52 9.21 3.04 6.81
C LEU A 52 8.49 3.58 8.06
N ILE A 53 7.43 4.37 7.88
CA ILE A 53 6.60 4.84 9.00
C ILE A 53 5.91 3.65 9.69
N LEU A 54 5.40 2.69 8.92
CA LEU A 54 4.79 1.47 9.46
C LEU A 54 5.82 0.58 10.17
N LEU A 55 7.06 0.54 9.69
CA LEU A 55 8.16 -0.17 10.35
C LEU A 55 8.46 0.46 11.70
N TYR A 56 8.60 1.79 11.76
CA TYR A 56 8.74 2.53 13.01
C TYR A 56 7.58 2.28 13.98
N ALA A 57 6.34 2.25 13.46
CA ALA A 57 5.17 1.93 14.25
C ALA A 57 5.19 0.48 14.77
N ALA A 58 5.74 -0.47 14.00
CA ALA A 58 5.84 -1.87 14.39
C ALA A 58 6.85 -2.13 15.52
N LEU A 59 7.86 -1.26 15.70
CA LEU A 59 8.86 -1.39 16.77
C LEU A 59 8.25 -1.21 18.17
N ASP A 60 7.27 -0.32 18.31
CA ASP A 60 6.46 -0.16 19.53
C ASP A 60 5.02 0.22 19.14
N PRO A 61 4.16 -0.76 18.84
CA PRO A 61 2.81 -0.51 18.33
C PRO A 61 1.92 0.26 19.30
N VAL A 62 2.18 0.15 20.61
CA VAL A 62 1.39 0.82 21.65
C VAL A 62 1.76 2.30 21.69
N ARG A 63 3.05 2.62 21.72
CA ARG A 63 3.51 4.02 21.76
C ARG A 63 3.33 4.74 20.43
N HIS A 64 3.47 4.03 19.30
CA HIS A 64 3.55 4.61 17.97
C HIS A 64 2.29 4.39 17.11
N TRP A 65 1.15 4.04 17.70
CA TRP A 65 -0.08 3.76 16.93
C TRP A 65 -0.52 4.93 16.02
N ARG A 66 -0.26 6.19 16.41
CA ARG A 66 -0.54 7.36 15.57
C ARG A 66 0.33 7.40 14.31
N ALA A 67 1.58 6.95 14.42
CA ALA A 67 2.44 6.78 13.24
C ALA A 67 1.88 5.69 12.32
N ALA A 68 1.29 4.62 12.86
CA ALA A 68 0.61 3.62 12.04
C ALA A 68 -0.55 4.21 11.22
N VAL A 69 -1.33 5.14 11.80
CA VAL A 69 -2.39 5.87 11.08
C VAL A 69 -1.80 6.68 9.93
N VAL A 70 -0.75 7.47 10.19
CA VAL A 70 -0.09 8.29 9.17
C VAL A 70 0.54 7.43 8.07
N GLY A 71 1.27 6.38 8.43
CA GLY A 71 1.89 5.45 7.48
C GLY A 71 0.88 4.68 6.64
N GLY A 72 -0.31 4.40 7.20
CA GLY A 72 -1.42 3.76 6.49
C GLY A 72 -2.27 4.68 5.64
N LEU A 73 -2.16 6.01 5.78
CA LEU A 73 -3.08 6.96 5.14
C LEU A 73 -3.00 6.90 3.61
N TRP A 74 -1.80 7.04 3.04
CA TRP A 74 -1.63 6.98 1.59
C TRP A 74 -2.07 5.62 1.02
N LEU A 75 -1.74 4.52 1.71
CA LEU A 75 -2.16 3.17 1.32
C LEU A 75 -3.68 3.02 1.30
N ALA A 76 -4.37 3.59 2.31
CA ALA A 76 -5.83 3.56 2.37
C ALA A 76 -6.47 4.41 1.28
N LEU A 77 -5.97 5.63 1.05
CA LEU A 77 -6.46 6.50 -0.02
C LEU A 77 -6.22 5.89 -1.40
N HIS A 78 -5.06 5.27 -1.62
CA HIS A 78 -4.76 4.55 -2.84
C HIS A 78 -5.71 3.35 -3.01
N GLY A 79 -5.94 2.54 -1.99
CA GLY A 79 -6.93 1.47 -2.04
C GLY A 79 -8.35 1.96 -2.35
N LEU A 80 -8.76 3.11 -1.80
CA LEU A 80 -10.05 3.73 -2.13
C LEU A 80 -10.13 4.20 -3.58
N LEU A 81 -9.03 4.64 -4.18
CA LEU A 81 -8.97 4.97 -5.61
C LEU A 81 -9.29 3.74 -6.48
N HIS A 82 -8.72 2.57 -6.15
CA HIS A 82 -9.01 1.32 -6.86
C HIS A 82 -10.49 0.90 -6.74
N ILE A 83 -11.10 1.13 -5.57
CA ILE A 83 -12.54 0.90 -5.39
C ILE A 83 -13.37 1.85 -6.28
N TYR A 84 -12.96 3.12 -6.33
CA TYR A 84 -13.60 4.11 -7.19
C TYR A 84 -13.49 3.73 -8.68
N GLU A 85 -12.34 3.28 -9.15
CA GLU A 85 -12.12 2.89 -10.55
C GLU A 85 -13.07 1.78 -11.00
N VAL A 86 -13.31 0.77 -10.14
CA VAL A 86 -14.31 -0.27 -10.40
C VAL A 86 -15.71 0.32 -10.44
N ALA A 87 -16.06 1.14 -9.44
CA ALA A 87 -17.39 1.75 -9.33
C ALA A 87 -17.70 2.68 -10.52
N ALA A 88 -16.68 3.35 -11.06
CA ALA A 88 -16.78 4.23 -12.22
C ALA A 88 -16.68 3.49 -13.56
N GLY A 89 -16.43 2.18 -13.56
CA GLY A 89 -16.27 1.38 -14.79
C GLY A 89 -14.96 1.61 -15.53
N ILE A 90 -13.95 2.19 -14.88
CA ILE A 90 -12.61 2.42 -15.45
C ILE A 90 -11.84 1.09 -15.54
N CYS A 91 -11.93 0.26 -14.51
CA CYS A 91 -11.34 -1.07 -14.50
C CYS A 91 -12.38 -2.17 -14.23
N GLY A 92 -12.13 -3.37 -14.77
CA GLY A 92 -13.02 -4.51 -14.58
C GLY A 92 -12.89 -5.12 -13.17
N PRO A 93 -13.93 -5.80 -12.65
CA PRO A 93 -13.87 -6.46 -11.35
C PRO A 93 -12.72 -7.46 -11.19
N ALA A 94 -12.31 -8.11 -12.28
CA ALA A 94 -11.18 -9.05 -12.27
C ALA A 94 -9.83 -8.35 -11.98
N THR A 95 -9.60 -7.18 -12.57
CA THR A 95 -8.41 -6.35 -12.32
C THR A 95 -8.33 -5.94 -10.86
N PHE A 96 -9.46 -5.50 -10.29
CA PHE A 96 -9.55 -5.14 -8.88
C PHE A 96 -9.16 -6.29 -7.96
N TRP A 97 -9.68 -7.50 -8.19
CA TRP A 97 -9.34 -8.65 -7.35
C TRP A 97 -7.88 -9.08 -7.46
N ALA A 98 -7.27 -8.89 -8.64
CA ALA A 98 -5.84 -9.12 -8.82
C ALA A 98 -4.99 -8.10 -8.06
N ASP A 99 -5.41 -6.83 -8.00
CA ASP A 99 -4.69 -5.76 -7.32
C ASP A 99 -4.96 -5.70 -5.81
N ALA A 100 -6.12 -6.20 -5.37
CA ALA A 100 -6.62 -6.11 -4.00
C ALA A 100 -5.60 -6.52 -2.91
N PRO A 101 -4.79 -7.60 -3.05
CA PRO A 101 -3.80 -7.94 -2.03
C PRO A 101 -2.78 -6.83 -1.76
N ALA A 102 -2.35 -6.11 -2.81
CA ALA A 102 -1.34 -5.06 -2.72
C ALA A 102 -1.93 -3.68 -2.39
N VAL A 103 -3.18 -3.39 -2.79
CA VAL A 103 -3.79 -2.06 -2.62
C VAL A 103 -4.82 -1.99 -1.49
N ILE A 104 -5.56 -3.07 -1.22
CA ILE A 104 -6.54 -3.17 -0.11
C ILE A 104 -5.97 -3.92 1.09
N GLY A 105 -5.20 -4.99 0.84
CA GLY A 105 -4.64 -5.83 1.90
C GLY A 105 -3.71 -5.05 2.84
N GLN A 106 -2.88 -4.17 2.28
CA GLN A 106 -1.94 -3.35 3.05
C GLN A 106 -2.63 -2.43 4.08
N PRO A 107 -3.55 -1.54 3.69
CA PRO A 107 -4.27 -0.72 4.67
C PRO A 107 -5.16 -1.56 5.60
N ALA A 108 -5.74 -2.67 5.14
CA ALA A 108 -6.54 -3.55 5.99
C ALA A 108 -5.71 -4.17 7.14
N LEU A 109 -4.48 -4.58 6.88
CA LEU A 109 -3.55 -5.08 7.91
C LEU A 109 -3.20 -4.00 8.95
N VAL A 110 -3.12 -2.74 8.55
CA VAL A 110 -2.87 -1.61 9.44
C VAL A 110 -4.09 -1.33 10.32
N ILE A 111 -5.27 -1.25 9.71
CA ILE A 111 -6.55 -1.03 10.40
C ILE A 111 -6.81 -2.15 11.40
N ALA A 112 -6.64 -3.41 11.00
CA ALA A 112 -6.81 -4.56 11.88
C ALA A 112 -5.87 -4.51 13.09
N ALA A 113 -4.59 -4.15 12.88
CA ALA A 113 -3.64 -4.02 13.97
C ALA A 113 -4.03 -2.92 14.97
N ILE A 114 -4.47 -1.76 14.49
CA ILE A 114 -4.94 -0.65 15.35
C ILE A 114 -6.22 -1.06 16.09
N ALA A 115 -7.18 -1.67 15.41
CA ALA A 115 -8.41 -2.17 16.01
C ALA A 115 -8.13 -3.18 17.13
N ILE A 116 -7.19 -4.11 16.92
CA ILE A 116 -6.77 -5.08 17.95
C ILE A 116 -6.17 -4.37 19.16
N LEU A 117 -5.28 -3.38 18.96
CA LEU A 117 -4.70 -2.62 20.08
C LEU A 117 -5.77 -1.87 20.88
N ARG A 118 -6.74 -1.27 20.18
CA ARG A 118 -7.87 -0.56 20.78
C ARG A 118 -8.78 -1.50 21.56
N MET A 119 -9.16 -2.64 20.99
CA MET A 119 -9.98 -3.67 21.65
C MET A 119 -9.31 -4.22 22.91
N ARG A 120 -7.98 -4.32 22.89
CA ARG A 120 -7.16 -4.74 24.05
C ARG A 120 -6.92 -3.60 25.06
N LYS A 121 -7.53 -2.42 24.87
CA LYS A 121 -7.36 -1.22 25.70
C LYS A 121 -5.89 -0.80 25.90
N ARG A 122 -5.06 -1.04 24.89
CA ARG A 122 -3.66 -0.62 24.90
C ARG A 122 -3.48 0.81 24.38
N ILE A 123 -4.45 1.30 23.62
CA ILE A 123 -4.55 2.66 23.06
C ILE A 123 -6.00 3.14 23.15
#